data_AF-A0A2V7P907-F1
#
_entry.id   AF-A0A2V7P907-F1
#
_cell.length_a   1.000
_cell.length_b   1.000
_cell.length_c   1.000
_cell.angle_alpha   90.00
_cell.angle_beta   90.00
_cell.angle_gamma   90.00
#
_symmetry.space_group_name_H-M   'P 1'
#
loop_
_entity.id
_entity.type
_entity.pdbx_description
1 polymer ?
#
loop_
_entity_poly.entity_id
_entity_poly.type
_entity_poly.pdbx_seq_one_letter_code
_entity_poly.pdbx_strand_id
1 'polypeptide(L)'
;MAGWMVATYADGLGISGLATRYTFQSWNFRDVETALSGSYPLQVTALGSGADVTAAAHPGSGDYFRLLSTPSTPAEVFRLLSTGGGLVTFPGARLYVVRTQ
;
A
#
# COMPACT_ATOMS: atom_id res chain seq x y z
N MET A 1 -8.89 -9.18 -10.98
CA MET A 1 -9.63 -8.23 -10.11
C MET A 1 -8.92 -6.88 -10.13
N ALA A 2 -9.31 -5.94 -11.00
CA ALA A 2 -8.59 -4.66 -11.18
C ALA A 2 -9.12 -3.49 -10.31
N GLY A 3 -10.19 -3.69 -9.53
CA GLY A 3 -10.77 -2.66 -8.64
C GLY A 3 -10.57 -2.88 -7.15
N TRP A 4 -10.04 -4.04 -6.76
CA TRP A 4 -9.86 -4.44 -5.35
C TRP A 4 -8.74 -3.66 -4.64
N MET A 5 -7.62 -3.42 -5.34
CA MET A 5 -6.47 -2.72 -4.76
C MET A 5 -6.78 -1.28 -4.29
N VAL A 6 -7.70 -0.58 -4.96
CA VAL A 6 -8.01 0.83 -4.65
C VAL A 6 -8.86 0.95 -3.39
N ALA A 7 -9.78 0.01 -3.18
CA ALA A 7 -10.65 0.05 -2.00
C ALA A 7 -9.94 -0.41 -0.72
N THR A 8 -9.05 -1.41 -0.84
CA THR A 8 -8.15 -1.80 0.25
C THR A 8 -7.13 -0.69 0.57
N TYR A 9 -6.72 0.10 -0.43
CA TYR A 9 -5.89 1.29 -0.21
C TYR A 9 -6.63 2.39 0.57
N ALA A 10 -7.90 2.63 0.26
CA ALA A 10 -8.66 3.71 0.87
C ALA A 10 -8.97 3.44 2.34
N ASP A 11 -9.27 2.19 2.71
CA ASP A 11 -9.37 1.69 4.10
C ASP A 11 -10.09 2.63 5.09
N GLY A 12 -11.15 3.31 4.63
CA GLY A 12 -11.89 4.28 5.47
C GLY A 12 -11.15 5.56 5.84
N LEU A 13 -10.00 5.85 5.22
CA LEU A 13 -9.14 7.00 5.52
C LEU A 13 -9.72 8.35 5.06
N GLY A 14 -10.94 8.38 4.51
CA GLY A 14 -11.63 9.61 4.14
C GLY A 14 -10.98 10.39 2.99
N ILE A 15 -10.34 9.69 2.04
CA ILE A 15 -9.64 10.31 0.90
C ILE A 15 -10.62 11.11 0.04
N SER A 16 -10.38 12.41 -0.12
CA SER A 16 -11.23 13.32 -0.88
C SER A 16 -11.27 12.98 -2.36
N GLY A 17 -12.43 13.10 -3.01
CA GLY A 17 -12.57 12.86 -4.44
C GLY A 17 -12.50 11.39 -4.88
N LEU A 18 -12.35 10.45 -3.94
CA LEU A 18 -12.44 9.02 -4.24
C LEU A 18 -13.91 8.61 -4.48
N ALA A 19 -14.17 7.85 -5.55
CA ALA A 19 -15.53 7.34 -5.80
C ALA A 19 -15.98 6.43 -4.65
N THR A 20 -17.25 6.53 -4.22
CA THR A 20 -17.81 5.82 -3.05
C THR A 20 -17.61 4.30 -3.09
N ARG A 21 -17.58 3.69 -4.29
CA ARG A 21 -17.28 2.26 -4.45
C ARG A 21 -15.87 1.85 -4.00
N TYR A 22 -14.99 2.81 -3.77
CA TYR A 22 -13.64 2.60 -3.25
C TYR A 22 -13.48 3.05 -1.81
N THR A 23 -14.52 3.56 -1.15
CA THR A 23 -14.44 4.05 0.24
C THR A 23 -15.00 3.05 1.24
N PHE A 24 -15.33 1.83 0.83
CA PHE A 24 -15.84 0.82 1.76
C PHE A 24 -14.76 0.49 2.78
N GLN A 25 -15.10 0.67 4.04
CA GLN A 25 -14.29 0.13 5.11
C GLN A 25 -14.41 -1.38 5.04
N SER A 26 -13.32 -2.05 4.73
CA SER A 26 -13.24 -3.50 4.64
C SER A 26 -13.32 -4.16 6.03
N TRP A 27 -14.19 -3.68 6.93
CA TRP A 27 -14.41 -4.19 8.29
C TRP A 27 -14.65 -5.70 8.29
N ASN A 28 -15.55 -6.18 7.43
CA ASN A 28 -15.82 -7.62 7.33
C ASN A 28 -14.57 -8.42 6.93
N PHE A 29 -13.66 -7.85 6.14
CA PHE A 29 -12.41 -8.53 5.76
C PHE A 29 -11.34 -8.42 6.85
N ARG A 30 -11.22 -7.27 7.52
CA ARG A 30 -10.37 -7.11 8.69
C ARG A 30 -10.77 -8.10 9.77
N ASP A 31 -12.05 -8.19 10.09
CA ASP A 31 -12.57 -9.08 11.13
C ASP A 31 -12.43 -10.55 10.73
N VAL A 32 -12.80 -10.92 9.50
CA VAL A 32 -12.66 -12.32 9.02
C VAL A 32 -11.19 -12.74 8.96
N GLU A 33 -10.30 -11.95 8.38
CA GLU A 33 -8.86 -12.28 8.32
C GLU A 33 -8.21 -12.25 9.69
N THR A 34 -8.58 -11.31 10.56
CA THR A 34 -8.07 -11.28 11.95
C THR A 34 -8.56 -12.51 12.72
N ALA A 35 -9.80 -12.93 12.51
CA ALA A 35 -10.34 -14.16 13.13
C ALA A 35 -9.66 -15.44 12.60
N LEU A 36 -9.29 -15.50 11.32
CA LEU A 36 -8.67 -16.67 10.70
C LEU A 36 -7.15 -16.74 10.91
N SER A 37 -6.48 -15.58 10.88
CA SER A 37 -5.01 -15.46 10.76
C SER A 37 -4.39 -14.69 11.94
N GLY A 38 -5.18 -14.23 12.91
CA GLY A 38 -4.73 -13.46 14.07
C GLY A 38 -4.43 -11.98 13.78
N SER A 39 -4.38 -11.58 12.51
CA SER A 39 -4.21 -10.19 12.08
C SER A 39 -4.67 -10.00 10.62
N TYR A 40 -5.02 -8.76 10.27
CA TYR A 40 -5.30 -8.38 8.88
C TYR A 40 -3.98 -8.17 8.13
N PRO A 41 -3.68 -8.95 7.07
CA PRO A 41 -2.35 -8.96 6.45
C PRO A 41 -2.07 -7.78 5.51
N LEU A 42 -3.10 -7.06 5.06
CA LEU A 42 -2.96 -5.93 4.12
C LEU A 42 -2.92 -4.59 4.87
N GLN A 43 -2.02 -4.46 5.83
CA GLN A 43 -1.85 -3.19 6.56
C GLN A 43 -1.09 -2.18 5.70
N VAL A 44 -1.69 -1.00 5.50
CA VAL A 44 -1.02 0.11 4.81
C VAL A 44 0.01 0.72 5.77
N THR A 45 1.28 0.66 5.40
CA THR A 45 2.37 1.27 6.16
C THR A 45 2.51 2.75 5.78
N ALA A 46 2.40 3.64 6.75
CA ALA A 46 2.64 5.06 6.53
C ALA A 46 4.14 5.31 6.34
N LEU A 47 4.50 6.08 5.32
CA LEU A 47 5.85 6.52 5.03
C LEU A 47 6.02 8.00 5.41
N GLY A 48 7.17 8.31 6.02
CA GLY A 48 7.66 9.68 6.10
C GLY A 48 8.40 10.07 4.82
N SER A 49 8.59 11.37 4.61
CA SER A 49 9.47 11.90 3.55
C SER A 49 10.91 11.37 3.77
N GLY A 50 11.54 10.90 2.69
CA GLY A 50 12.89 10.31 2.74
C GLY A 50 13.05 9.04 3.58
N ALA A 51 11.96 8.37 3.98
CA ALA A 51 12.04 7.17 4.81
C ALA A 51 12.47 5.93 4.00
N ASP A 52 13.43 5.18 4.54
CA ASP A 52 13.75 3.82 4.08
C ASP A 52 12.93 2.79 4.87
N VAL A 53 12.27 1.87 4.16
CA VAL A 53 11.46 0.82 4.78
C VAL A 53 11.81 -0.55 4.20
N THR A 54 12.05 -1.51 5.10
CA THR A 54 12.25 -2.92 4.76
C THR A 54 10.93 -3.66 4.90
N ALA A 55 10.53 -4.38 3.86
CA ALA A 55 9.35 -5.25 3.86
C ALA A 55 9.63 -6.58 3.16
N ALA A 56 8.73 -7.55 3.33
CA ALA A 56 8.85 -8.88 2.78
C ALA A 56 7.61 -9.24 1.95
N ALA A 57 7.76 -9.17 0.63
CA ALA A 57 6.72 -9.62 -0.30
C ALA A 57 6.76 -11.16 -0.42
N HIS A 58 5.62 -11.81 -0.19
CA HIS A 58 5.43 -13.24 -0.38
C HIS A 58 4.81 -13.54 -1.75
N PRO A 59 4.95 -14.77 -2.29
CA PRO A 59 4.32 -15.15 -3.54
C PRO A 59 2.80 -14.91 -3.51
N GLY A 60 2.28 -14.19 -4.51
CA GLY A 60 0.86 -13.85 -4.61
C GLY A 60 0.38 -12.73 -3.67
N SER A 61 1.28 -12.10 -2.90
CA SER A 61 0.97 -10.96 -2.04
C SER A 61 1.55 -9.64 -2.57
N GLY A 62 1.33 -8.56 -1.82
CA GLY A 62 1.96 -7.26 -2.07
C GLY A 62 2.02 -6.44 -0.79
N ASP A 63 3.04 -5.59 -0.69
CA ASP A 63 3.21 -4.62 0.39
C ASP A 63 2.59 -3.28 0.00
N TYR A 64 1.89 -2.64 0.93
CA TYR A 64 1.16 -1.40 0.69
C TYR A 64 1.73 -0.28 1.53
N PHE A 65 2.14 0.79 0.87
CA PHE A 65 2.72 1.97 1.51
C PHE A 65 1.93 3.23 1.18
N ARG A 66 1.87 4.16 2.12
CA ARG A 66 1.23 5.46 1.93
C ARG A 66 2.15 6.58 2.37
N LEU A 67 2.56 7.41 1.42
CA LEU A 67 3.18 8.70 1.69
C LEU A 67 2.09 9.78 1.67
N LEU A 68 1.98 10.57 2.75
CA LEU A 68 1.14 11.76 2.74
C LEU A 68 1.86 12.87 1.98
N SER A 69 1.23 13.36 0.91
CA SER A 69 1.72 14.50 0.13
C SER A 69 0.78 15.69 0.32
N THR A 70 1.32 16.85 0.66
CA THR A 70 0.62 18.13 0.65
C THR A 70 1.15 19.00 -0.50
N PRO A 71 0.50 20.13 -0.83
CA PRO A 71 0.98 21.01 -1.90
C PRO A 71 2.41 21.54 -1.70
N SER A 72 2.92 21.55 -0.46
CA SER A 72 4.28 21.95 -0.13
C SER A 72 5.29 20.80 -0.10
N THR A 73 4.85 19.55 -0.28
CA THR A 73 5.74 18.39 -0.30
C THR A 73 6.59 18.42 -1.58
N PRO A 74 7.93 18.33 -1.49
CA PRO A 74 8.80 18.27 -2.66
C PRO A 74 8.59 16.99 -3.46
N ALA A 75 9.13 16.93 -4.68
CA ALA A 75 9.13 15.70 -5.46
C ALA A 75 9.94 14.61 -4.76
N GLU A 76 9.40 13.39 -4.73
CA GLU A 76 9.99 12.23 -4.05
C GLU A 76 10.35 11.14 -5.07
N VAL A 77 11.42 10.41 -4.79
CA VAL A 77 11.90 9.31 -5.65
C VAL A 77 11.71 7.99 -4.93
N PHE A 78 10.93 7.09 -5.53
CA PHE A 78 10.71 5.76 -4.99
C PHE A 78 11.62 4.76 -5.70
N ARG A 79 12.32 3.93 -4.92
CA ARG A 79 13.15 2.83 -5.43
C ARG A 79 12.85 1.57 -4.64
N LEU A 80 12.76 0.46 -5.35
CA LEU A 80 12.66 -0.86 -4.74
C LEU A 80 14.03 -1.55 -4.83
N LEU A 81 14.66 -1.74 -3.67
CA LEU A 81 15.97 -2.37 -3.55
C LEU A 81 15.86 -3.68 -2.76
N SER A 82 16.73 -4.63 -3.08
CA SER A 82 16.98 -5.79 -2.24
C SER A 82 17.61 -5.36 -0.92
N THR A 83 17.60 -6.24 0.08
CA THR A 83 18.26 -5.99 1.38
C THR A 83 19.76 -5.70 1.25
N GLY A 84 20.41 -6.13 0.16
CA GLY A 84 21.80 -5.81 -0.16
C GLY A 84 22.00 -4.48 -0.92
N GLY A 85 20.96 -3.66 -1.09
CA GLY A 85 21.02 -2.37 -1.79
C GLY A 85 21.00 -2.44 -3.32
N GLY A 86 21.05 -3.65 -3.90
CA GLY A 86 20.90 -3.85 -5.35
C GLY A 86 19.45 -3.73 -5.82
N LEU A 87 19.23 -3.52 -7.12
CA LEU A 87 17.87 -3.53 -7.70
C LEU A 87 17.21 -4.91 -7.53
N VAL A 88 15.92 -4.91 -7.17
CA VAL A 88 15.14 -6.15 -7.09
C VAL A 88 14.94 -6.75 -8.48
N THR A 89 15.31 -8.03 -8.65
CA THR A 89 15.22 -8.75 -9.92
C THR A 89 14.64 -10.15 -9.70
N PHE A 90 13.31 -10.29 -9.83
CA PHE A 90 12.64 -11.58 -9.93
C PHE A 90 11.43 -11.49 -10.85
N PRO A 91 10.97 -12.60 -11.46
CA PRO A 91 9.82 -12.59 -12.36
C PRO A 91 8.57 -12.02 -11.67
N GLY A 92 8.03 -10.93 -12.23
CA GLY A 92 6.83 -10.28 -11.70
C GLY A 92 7.07 -9.19 -10.64
N ALA A 93 8.32 -8.87 -10.30
CA ALA A 93 8.63 -7.71 -9.46
C ALA A 93 8.11 -6.41 -10.12
N ARG A 94 7.19 -5.70 -9.46
CA ARG A 94 6.60 -4.46 -9.98
C ARG A 94 6.41 -3.46 -8.85
N LEU A 95 6.80 -2.21 -9.10
CA LEU A 95 6.46 -1.06 -8.27
C LEU A 95 5.38 -0.26 -8.98
N TYR A 96 4.25 -0.05 -8.32
CA TYR A 96 3.16 0.79 -8.80
C TYR A 96 3.06 2.01 -7.91
N VAL A 97 3.14 3.20 -8.51
CA VAL A 97 2.94 4.47 -7.81
C VAL A 97 1.63 5.08 -8.29
N VAL A 98 0.68 5.23 -7.36
CA VAL A 98 -0.63 5.82 -7.65
C VAL A 98 -0.77 7.08 -6.81
N ARG A 99 -1.06 8.21 -7.47
CA ARG A 99 -1.45 9.44 -6.79
C ARG A 99 -2.95 9.43 -6.60
N THR A 100 -3.40 9.50 -5.35
CA THR A 100 -4.79 9.73 -4.99
C THR A 100 -4.94 11.16 -4.46
N GLN A 101 -6.09 11.78 -4.72
CA GLN A 101 -6.32 13.21 -4.56
C GLN A 101 -6.70 13.60 -3.13
#